data_AF-F1JUC9-F1
#
_entry.id   AF-F1JUC9-F1
#
_cell.length_a   1.000
_cell.length_b   1.000
_cell.length_c   1.000
_cell.angle_alpha   90.00
_cell.angle_beta   90.00
_cell.angle_gamma   90.00
#
_symmetry.space_group_name_H-M   'P 1'
#
loop_
_entity.id
_entity.type
_entity.pdbx_description
1 polymer ?
#
loop_
_entity_poly.entity_id
_entity_poly.type
_entity_poly.pdbx_seq_one_letter_code
_entity_poly.pdbx_strand_id
1 'polypeptide(L)'
;YIWIHGTEPEPLMRSKTRIIRDGKEPEIWGFDGSSTNQAPGSNSDCVLRPVFVTPDPLRGGDNLLVLCEVELTDFTPHPTNTRAAARTVAEKYADMTPMFGIEQEYTFFKDGRPYGWPEVGYPAPQGPYY
;
A
#
# COMPACT_ATOMS: atom_id res chain seq x y z
N TYR A 1 7.41 6.66 2.24
CA TYR A 1 6.15 6.41 2.97
C TYR A 1 5.09 6.02 1.98
N ILE A 2 4.53 4.82 2.14
CA ILE A 2 3.53 4.17 1.29
C ILE A 2 2.37 3.78 2.19
N TRP A 3 1.13 4.03 1.77
CA TRP A 3 -0.07 3.64 2.52
C TRP A 3 -1.22 3.35 1.56
N ILE A 4 -2.26 2.70 2.09
CA ILE A 4 -3.51 2.41 1.37
C ILE A 4 -4.53 3.50 1.72
N HIS A 5 -5.19 4.06 0.71
CA HIS A 5 -6.20 5.10 0.92
C HIS A 5 -7.61 4.54 1.19
N GLY A 6 -8.64 5.40 1.16
CA GLY A 6 -10.01 5.03 1.50
C GLY A 6 -11.02 4.98 0.36
N THR A 7 -10.63 4.97 -0.92
CA THR A 7 -11.64 4.83 -1.99
C THR A 7 -12.25 3.44 -1.98
N GLU A 8 -13.56 3.40 -2.24
CA GLU A 8 -14.35 2.20 -2.39
C GLU A 8 -14.81 2.04 -3.85
N PRO A 9 -15.02 0.80 -4.33
CA PRO A 9 -14.84 -0.45 -3.58
C PRO A 9 -13.38 -0.90 -3.46
N GLU A 10 -12.47 -0.35 -4.29
CA GLU A 10 -11.09 -0.79 -4.39
C GLU A 10 -10.11 0.30 -3.91
N PRO A 11 -9.45 0.11 -2.76
CA PRO A 11 -8.45 1.04 -2.27
C PRO A 11 -7.18 1.06 -3.14
N LEU A 12 -6.75 2.25 -3.52
CA LEU A 12 -5.49 2.55 -4.17
C LEU A 12 -4.35 2.77 -3.18
N MET A 13 -3.13 2.50 -3.66
CA MET A 13 -1.89 2.85 -2.98
C MET A 13 -1.54 4.33 -3.19
N ARG A 14 -1.04 4.98 -2.15
CA ARG A 14 -0.49 6.34 -2.16
C ARG A 14 0.94 6.33 -1.63
N SER A 15 1.75 7.29 -2.04
CA SER A 15 3.11 7.43 -1.49
C SER A 15 3.59 8.89 -1.49
N LYS A 16 4.57 9.17 -0.63
CA LYS A 16 5.35 10.41 -0.65
C LYS A 16 6.73 10.21 -0.01
N THR A 17 7.63 11.14 -0.30
CA THR A 17 9.05 11.05 0.05
C THR A 17 9.39 12.01 1.17
N ARG A 18 10.07 11.52 2.21
CA ARG A 18 10.69 12.33 3.27
C ARG A 18 12.19 12.21 3.13
N ILE A 19 12.90 13.33 3.22
CA ILE A 19 14.35 13.33 3.39
C ILE A 19 14.63 13.22 4.89
N ILE A 20 15.43 12.24 5.28
CA ILE A 20 15.87 12.01 6.65
C ILE A 20 17.39 12.01 6.70
N ARG A 21 17.97 12.26 7.88
CA ARG A 21 19.42 12.14 8.06
C ARG A 21 19.83 10.67 7.99
N ASP A 22 21.03 10.41 7.49
CA ASP A 22 21.60 9.07 7.44
C ASP A 22 21.58 8.40 8.81
N GLY A 23 21.25 7.12 8.84
CA GLY A 23 21.13 6.33 10.07
C GLY A 23 19.91 6.65 10.95
N LYS A 24 19.04 7.57 10.53
CA LYS A 24 17.79 7.85 11.27
C LYS A 24 16.67 6.90 10.83
N GLU A 25 15.99 6.29 11.80
CA GLU A 25 14.81 5.48 11.54
C GLU A 25 13.63 6.34 11.03
N PRO A 26 12.75 5.80 10.16
CA PRO A 26 11.52 6.47 9.74
C PRO A 26 10.61 6.77 10.93
N GLU A 27 10.27 8.04 11.13
CA GLU A 27 9.36 8.48 12.20
C GLU A 27 7.89 8.42 11.76
N ILE A 28 6.95 8.61 12.68
CA ILE A 28 5.57 8.92 12.32
C ILE A 28 5.51 10.17 11.42
N TRP A 29 4.52 10.21 10.54
CA TRP A 29 4.26 11.37 9.70
C TRP A 29 2.76 11.60 9.58
N GLY A 30 2.34 12.68 8.91
CA GLY A 30 0.93 12.98 8.68
C GLY A 30 0.67 13.25 7.20
N PHE A 31 -0.57 13.15 6.75
CA PHE A 31 -1.03 13.53 5.42
C PHE A 31 -2.45 14.08 5.46
N ASP A 32 -2.84 14.80 4.40
CA ASP A 32 -4.20 15.28 4.21
C ASP A 32 -5.09 14.17 3.63
N GLY A 33 -5.97 13.63 4.47
CA GLY A 33 -6.92 12.57 4.17
C GLY A 33 -8.09 12.99 3.27
N SER A 34 -8.31 14.30 3.08
CA SER A 34 -9.38 14.78 2.18
C SER A 34 -9.11 14.45 0.72
N SER A 35 -7.85 14.39 0.33
CA SER A 35 -7.40 14.03 -1.02
C SER A 35 -7.33 12.51 -1.26
N THR A 36 -7.66 11.71 -0.24
CA THR A 36 -7.48 10.26 -0.27
C THR A 36 -8.74 9.49 0.16
N ASN A 37 -9.88 10.18 0.27
CA ASN A 37 -11.15 9.63 0.75
C ASN A 37 -11.06 9.03 2.16
N GLN A 38 -10.26 9.65 3.03
CA GLN A 38 -10.04 9.20 4.41
C GLN A 38 -10.56 10.20 5.44
N ALA A 39 -10.79 11.46 5.06
CA ALA A 39 -11.28 12.45 6.00
C ALA A 39 -12.09 13.56 5.28
N PRO A 40 -13.03 14.24 5.97
CA PRO A 40 -13.66 15.43 5.44
C PRO A 40 -12.66 16.60 5.40
N GLY A 41 -12.87 17.57 4.50
CA GLY A 41 -11.97 18.72 4.36
C GLY A 41 -11.85 19.61 5.61
N SER A 42 -12.83 19.59 6.52
CA SER A 42 -12.82 20.39 7.75
C SER A 42 -11.96 19.82 8.88
N ASN A 43 -11.60 18.52 8.81
CA ASN A 43 -10.73 17.85 9.77
C ASN A 43 -10.02 16.71 9.05
N SER A 44 -9.00 17.05 8.27
CA SER A 44 -8.45 16.14 7.27
C SER A 44 -7.16 15.43 7.66
N ASP A 45 -6.56 15.77 8.80
CA ASP A 45 -5.29 15.20 9.23
C ASP A 45 -5.41 13.70 9.52
N CYS A 46 -4.53 12.91 8.90
CA CYS A 46 -4.36 11.49 9.16
C CYS A 46 -2.89 11.19 9.48
N VAL A 47 -2.64 10.18 10.30
CA VAL A 47 -1.30 9.79 10.75
C VAL A 47 -0.81 8.57 9.98
N LEU A 48 0.46 8.58 9.58
CA LEU A 48 1.19 7.44 9.02
C LEU A 48 2.10 6.86 10.09
N ARG A 49 1.81 5.64 10.52
CA ARG A 49 2.68 4.86 11.41
C ARG A 49 3.49 3.86 10.59
N PRO A 50 4.84 3.96 10.54
CA PRO A 50 5.69 2.95 9.92
C PRO A 50 5.45 1.55 10.53
N VAL A 51 5.27 0.54 9.68
CA VAL A 51 5.03 -0.85 10.11
C VAL A 51 5.95 -1.85 9.41
N PHE A 52 6.54 -1.46 8.28
CA PHE A 52 7.52 -2.26 7.55
C PHE A 52 8.46 -1.34 6.77
N VAL A 53 9.75 -1.67 6.78
CA VAL A 53 10.82 -0.90 6.12
C VAL A 53 11.66 -1.86 5.30
N THR A 54 12.00 -1.46 4.08
CA THR A 54 12.85 -2.24 3.17
C THR A 54 13.65 -1.30 2.27
N PRO A 55 14.82 -1.68 1.73
CA PRO A 55 15.56 -0.86 0.77
C PRO A 55 14.72 -0.48 -0.45
N ASP A 56 14.95 0.72 -1.00
CA ASP A 56 14.31 1.20 -2.23
C ASP A 56 15.11 0.73 -3.46
N PRO A 57 14.60 -0.26 -4.23
CA PRO A 57 15.35 -0.82 -5.36
C PRO A 57 15.42 0.13 -6.56
N LEU A 58 14.56 1.16 -6.62
CA LEU A 58 14.55 2.12 -7.72
C LEU A 58 15.56 3.24 -7.47
N ARG A 59 15.67 3.71 -6.23
CA ARG A 59 16.63 4.76 -5.85
C ARG A 59 18.01 4.23 -5.50
N GLY A 60 18.10 3.01 -4.96
CA GLY A 60 19.36 2.40 -4.52
C GLY A 60 20.00 3.11 -3.32
N GLY A 61 21.22 2.66 -2.95
CA GLY A 61 21.96 3.20 -1.81
C GLY A 61 21.19 3.03 -0.49
N ASP A 62 21.25 4.05 0.37
CA ASP A 62 20.61 4.05 1.69
C ASP A 62 19.14 4.51 1.66
N ASN A 63 18.52 4.55 0.48
CA ASN A 63 17.11 4.93 0.34
C ASN A 63 16.19 3.79 0.78
N LEU A 64 15.06 4.15 1.40
CA LEU A 64 14.12 3.20 2.01
C LEU A 64 12.70 3.37 1.45
N LEU A 65 12.02 2.24 1.26
CA LEU A 65 10.57 2.17 1.22
C LEU A 65 10.04 1.91 2.62
N VAL A 66 9.00 2.66 2.99
CA VAL A 66 8.39 2.62 4.33
C VAL A 66 6.90 2.40 4.12
N LEU A 67 6.41 1.20 4.41
CA LEU A 67 4.99 0.90 4.44
C LEU A 67 4.41 1.34 5.79
N CYS A 68 3.28 2.02 5.74
CA CYS A 68 2.62 2.57 6.90
C CYS A 68 1.19 2.04 7.05
N GLU A 69 0.75 1.90 8.29
CA GLU A 69 -0.67 1.88 8.60
C GLU A 69 -1.18 3.29 8.88
N VAL A 70 -2.49 3.49 8.74
CA VAL A 70 -3.12 4.80 8.91
C VAL A 70 -3.83 4.86 10.26
N GLU A 71 -3.60 5.95 10.97
CA GLU A 71 -4.20 6.25 12.27
C GLU A 71 -4.94 7.60 12.22
N LEU A 72 -5.89 7.77 13.13
CA LEU A 72 -6.44 9.07 13.49
C LEU A 72 -5.42 9.87 14.31
N THR A 73 -5.69 11.16 14.52
CA THR A 73 -4.78 12.06 15.26
C THR A 73 -4.65 11.74 16.75
N ASP A 74 -5.54 10.91 17.29
CA ASP A 74 -5.44 10.32 18.63
C ASP A 74 -4.67 9.00 18.67
N PHE A 75 -4.04 8.62 17.55
CA PHE A 75 -3.28 7.38 17.33
C PHE A 75 -4.11 6.10 17.39
N THR A 76 -5.44 6.19 17.34
CA THR A 76 -6.29 5.01 17.11
C THR A 76 -6.28 4.61 15.63
N PRO A 77 -6.51 3.33 15.28
CA PRO A 77 -6.57 2.90 13.89
C PRO A 77 -7.63 3.66 13.10
N HIS A 78 -7.26 4.17 11.93
CA HIS A 78 -8.23 4.78 11.02
C HIS A 78 -9.27 3.75 10.55
N PRO A 79 -10.54 4.09 10.27
CA PRO A 79 -11.55 3.13 9.79
C PRO A 79 -11.15 2.31 8.56
N THR A 80 -10.29 2.86 7.69
CA THR A 80 -9.75 2.16 6.50
C THR A 80 -8.56 1.25 6.82
N ASN A 81 -8.08 1.21 8.06
CA ASN A 81 -6.91 0.43 8.47
C ASN A 81 -7.31 -1.03 8.74
N THR A 82 -7.27 -1.84 7.69
CA THR A 82 -7.53 -3.28 7.77
C THR A 82 -6.41 -4.07 8.46
N ARG A 83 -5.18 -3.53 8.48
CA ARG A 83 -4.02 -4.16 9.14
C ARG A 83 -4.20 -4.27 10.65
N ALA A 84 -4.83 -3.28 11.29
CA ALA A 84 -5.03 -3.29 12.74
C ALA A 84 -5.81 -4.53 13.20
N ALA A 85 -6.90 -4.87 12.51
CA ALA A 85 -7.67 -6.08 12.79
C ALA A 85 -6.87 -7.36 12.49
N ALA A 86 -6.15 -7.39 11.36
CA ALA A 86 -5.30 -8.53 10.98
C ALA A 86 -4.21 -8.81 12.03
N ARG A 87 -3.56 -7.77 12.56
CA ARG A 87 -2.56 -7.88 13.64
C ARG A 87 -3.16 -8.51 14.89
N THR A 88 -4.32 -8.04 15.35
CA THR A 88 -5.00 -8.60 16.55
C THR A 88 -5.26 -10.10 16.40
N VAL A 89 -5.68 -10.55 15.22
CA VAL A 89 -5.91 -11.98 14.95
C VAL A 89 -4.60 -12.75 14.88
N ALA A 90 -3.57 -12.19 14.23
CA ALA A 90 -2.26 -12.82 14.12
C ALA A 90 -1.60 -13.02 15.49
N GLU A 91 -1.68 -12.03 16.38
CA GLU A 91 -1.17 -12.13 17.76
C GLU A 91 -1.93 -13.18 18.58
N LYS A 92 -3.25 -13.25 18.42
CA LYS A 92 -4.10 -14.23 19.13
C LYS A 92 -3.74 -15.68 18.82
N TYR A 93 -3.33 -15.98 17.58
CA TYR A 93 -3.03 -17.34 17.11
C TYR A 93 -1.55 -17.53 16.76
N ALA A 94 -0.66 -16.74 17.37
CA ALA A 94 0.76 -16.75 17.05
C ALA A 94 1.42 -18.11 17.35
N ASP A 95 0.93 -18.84 18.36
CA ASP A 95 1.41 -20.17 18.75
C ASP A 95 1.16 -21.24 17.68
N MET A 96 0.15 -21.03 16.82
CA MET A 96 -0.17 -21.93 15.71
C MET A 96 0.78 -21.78 14.51
N THR A 97 1.63 -20.74 14.48
CA THR A 97 2.56 -20.45 13.39
C THR A 97 1.88 -20.47 12.00
N PRO A 98 0.81 -19.67 11.79
CA PRO A 98 0.09 -19.68 10.52
C PRO A 98 0.97 -19.19 9.36
N MET A 99 0.87 -19.87 8.22
CA MET A 99 1.61 -19.56 6.99
C MET A 99 0.64 -19.28 5.85
N PHE A 100 0.93 -18.27 5.04
CA PHE A 100 0.09 -17.85 3.91
C PHE A 100 0.92 -17.80 2.63
N GLY A 101 0.38 -18.34 1.54
CA GLY A 101 0.84 -18.13 0.17
C GLY A 101 -0.25 -17.41 -0.60
N ILE A 102 0.12 -16.37 -1.36
CA ILE A 102 -0.81 -15.58 -2.16
C ILE A 102 -0.29 -15.54 -3.59
N GLU A 103 -1.10 -16.01 -4.54
CA GLU A 103 -0.79 -16.01 -5.97
C GLU A 103 -1.34 -14.72 -6.60
N GLN A 104 -0.51 -13.67 -6.64
CA GLN A 104 -0.90 -12.39 -7.23
C GLN A 104 -0.73 -12.42 -8.75
N GLU A 105 -1.83 -12.65 -9.47
CA GLU A 105 -1.89 -12.43 -10.92
C GLU A 105 -2.04 -10.94 -11.26
N TYR A 106 -1.59 -10.54 -12.44
CA TYR A 106 -1.81 -9.20 -12.99
C TYR A 106 -1.75 -9.25 -14.52
N THR A 107 -2.33 -8.24 -15.18
CA THR A 107 -2.28 -8.10 -16.64
C THR A 107 -1.66 -6.75 -16.97
N PHE A 108 -0.64 -6.74 -17.84
CA PHE A 108 -0.09 -5.48 -18.34
C PHE A 108 -1.05 -4.83 -19.32
N PHE A 109 -1.22 -3.51 -19.19
CA PHE A 109 -1.98 -2.70 -20.12
C PHE A 109 -1.10 -1.60 -20.72
N LYS A 110 -1.39 -1.24 -21.95
CA LYS A 110 -0.80 -0.08 -22.63
C LYS A 110 -1.88 0.55 -23.51
N ASP A 111 -2.03 1.87 -23.41
CA ASP A 111 -2.99 2.65 -24.22
C ASP A 111 -4.44 2.11 -24.14
N GLY A 112 -4.87 1.70 -22.93
CA GLY A 112 -6.25 1.24 -22.68
C GLY A 112 -6.55 -0.21 -23.10
N ARG A 113 -5.57 -0.97 -23.58
CA ARG A 113 -5.71 -2.37 -23.99
C ARG A 113 -4.65 -3.27 -23.36
N PRO A 114 -4.86 -4.60 -23.28
CA PRO A 114 -3.83 -5.51 -22.80
C PRO A 114 -2.57 -5.41 -23.65
N TYR A 115 -1.42 -5.35 -23.00
CA TYR A 115 -0.13 -5.28 -23.66
C TYR A 115 0.14 -6.58 -24.42
N GLY A 116 0.60 -6.49 -25.66
CA GLY A 116 0.81 -7.63 -26.55
C GLY A 116 -0.41 -8.02 -27.42
N TRP A 117 -1.59 -7.45 -27.17
CA TRP A 117 -2.74 -7.64 -28.07
C TRP A 117 -2.57 -6.85 -29.38
N PRO A 118 -3.28 -7.22 -30.46
CA PRO A 118 -3.40 -6.36 -31.63
C PRO A 118 -4.06 -5.03 -31.25
N GLU A 119 -3.83 -3.99 -32.06
CA GLU A 119 -4.47 -2.68 -31.86
C GLU A 119 -6.00 -2.76 -31.99
N VAL A 120 -6.48 -3.64 -32.89
CA VAL A 120 -7.90 -3.94 -33.08
C VAL A 120 -8.10 -5.46 -33.06
N GLY A 121 -8.99 -5.94 -32.20
CA GLY A 121 -9.37 -7.36 -32.11
C GLY A 121 -8.75 -8.11 -30.93
N TYR A 122 -8.60 -9.44 -31.09
CA TYR A 122 -8.18 -10.37 -30.04
C TYR A 122 -6.93 -11.15 -30.49
N PRO A 123 -6.07 -11.62 -29.56
CA PRO A 123 -5.00 -12.56 -29.89
C PRO A 123 -5.57 -13.94 -30.26
N ALA A 124 -4.67 -14.88 -30.62
CA ALA A 124 -5.04 -16.28 -30.74
C ALA A 124 -5.57 -16.83 -29.39
N PRO A 125 -6.35 -17.93 -29.39
CA PRO A 125 -6.85 -18.55 -28.17
C PRO A 125 -5.75 -18.86 -27.15
N GLN A 126 -6.12 -18.90 -25.88
CA GLN A 126 -5.22 -19.26 -24.78
C GLN A 126 -4.61 -20.65 -24.98
N GLY A 127 -3.38 -20.84 -24.49
CA GLY A 127 -2.60 -22.07 -24.67
C GLY A 127 -1.09 -21.81 -24.67
N PRO A 128 -0.57 -20.98 -25.59
CA PRO A 128 0.87 -20.73 -25.71
C PRO A 128 1.42 -19.64 -24.77
N TYR A 129 0.60 -19.11 -23.85
CA TYR A 129 0.93 -17.92 -23.03
C TYR A 129 1.19 -18.23 -21.55
N TYR A 130 0.86 -19.44 -21.08
CA TYR A 130 1.17 -19.89 -19.72
C TYR A 130 2.65 -20.31 -19.65
#